data_AF-A0A954DK25-F1
#
_entry.id   AF-A0A954DK25-F1
#
_cell.length_a   1.000
_cell.length_b   1.000
_cell.length_c   1.000
_cell.angle_alpha   90.00
_cell.angle_beta   90.00
_cell.angle_gamma   90.00
#
_symmetry.space_group_name_H-M   'P 1'
#
loop_
_entity.id
_entity.type
_entity.pdbx_description
1 polymer ?
#
loop_
_entity_poly.entity_id
_entity_poly.type
_entity_poly.pdbx_seq_one_letter_code
_entity_poly.pdbx_strand_id
1 'polypeptide(L)'
;HSLECAWFILHEGRWRGEKSYIRLGLDILDCMWERGWDAEHGGMFYFRDVFNKPVQEYWHDMKFWWPHNEAVIATHLAWHITGEEKYAQWHKQVHDWSFAHFPDTEHGEWFGYLHRDGSPSVTLKGNIWKGPFHLPRMLWYCHRLLEQDDHAKESA
;
A
#
# COMPACT_ATOMS: atom_id res chain seq x y z
N HIS A 1 7.50 1.68 -4.23
CA HIS A 1 8.14 0.34 -4.40
C HIS A 1 8.61 -0.26 -3.08
N SER A 2 9.25 0.50 -2.18
CA SER A 2 9.78 -0.07 -0.94
C SER A 2 8.74 -0.78 -0.04
N LEU A 3 7.48 -0.31 -0.04
CA LEU A 3 6.39 -1.00 0.69
C LEU A 3 6.04 -2.37 0.08
N GLU A 4 6.21 -2.54 -1.24
CA GLU A 4 6.08 -3.84 -1.91
C GLU A 4 7.17 -4.81 -1.44
N CYS A 5 8.41 -4.33 -1.42
CA CYS A 5 9.55 -5.07 -0.90
C CYS A 5 9.33 -5.46 0.57
N ALA A 6 8.85 -4.52 1.39
CA ALA A 6 8.56 -4.77 2.80
C ALA A 6 7.61 -5.95 2.97
N TRP A 7 6.48 -5.97 2.26
CA TRP A 7 5.50 -7.04 2.44
C TRP A 7 5.94 -8.37 1.84
N PHE A 8 6.76 -8.40 0.78
CA PHE A 8 7.40 -9.63 0.31
C PHE A 8 8.29 -10.25 1.40
N ILE A 9 9.13 -9.44 2.04
CA ILE A 9 10.00 -9.90 3.13
C ILE A 9 9.19 -10.33 4.35
N LEU A 10 8.12 -9.60 4.70
CA LEU A 10 7.20 -9.99 5.78
C LEU A 10 6.50 -11.32 5.48
N HIS A 11 6.01 -11.50 4.25
CA HIS A 11 5.35 -12.73 3.83
C HIS A 11 6.30 -13.93 3.97
N GLU A 12 7.52 -13.78 3.46
CA GLU A 12 8.52 -14.85 3.53
C GLU A 12 8.95 -15.14 4.97
N GLY A 13 9.16 -14.09 5.77
CA GLY A 13 9.49 -14.20 7.19
C GLY A 13 8.41 -14.93 7.97
N ARG A 14 7.13 -14.61 7.73
CA ARG A 14 5.99 -15.32 8.31
C ARG A 14 5.95 -16.78 7.88
N TRP A 15 6.09 -17.05 6.58
CA TRP A 15 6.04 -18.40 6.03
C TRP A 15 7.12 -19.32 6.61
N ARG A 16 8.36 -18.81 6.77
CA ARG A 16 9.48 -19.57 7.32
C ARG A 16 9.56 -19.56 8.84
N GLY A 17 8.80 -18.71 9.52
CA GLY A 17 9.02 -18.39 10.94
C GLY A 17 10.35 -17.67 11.21
N GLU A 18 10.91 -16.99 10.21
CA GLU A 18 12.21 -16.32 10.28
C GLU A 18 12.07 -14.89 10.84
N LYS A 19 12.39 -14.73 12.12
CA LYS A 19 12.22 -13.47 12.86
C LYS A 19 13.08 -12.33 12.31
N SER A 20 14.27 -12.63 11.77
CA SER A 20 15.14 -11.60 11.19
C SER A 20 14.53 -10.98 9.94
N TYR A 21 13.82 -11.78 9.12
CA TYR A 21 13.11 -11.29 7.94
C TYR A 21 11.90 -10.47 8.35
N ILE A 22 11.12 -10.93 9.33
CA ILE A 22 10.01 -10.14 9.87
C ILE A 22 10.53 -8.78 10.33
N ARG A 23 11.60 -8.75 11.13
CA ARG A 23 12.19 -7.50 11.59
C ARG A 23 12.60 -6.58 10.44
N LEU A 24 13.30 -7.11 9.43
CA LEU A 24 13.72 -6.35 8.26
C LEU A 24 12.52 -5.76 7.49
N GLY A 25 11.46 -6.55 7.29
CA GLY A 25 10.26 -6.09 6.60
C GLY A 25 9.56 -4.95 7.35
N LEU A 26 9.45 -5.05 8.67
CA LEU A 26 8.89 -4.00 9.52
C LEU A 26 9.76 -2.73 9.49
N ASP A 27 11.09 -2.87 9.58
CA ASP A 27 12.01 -1.72 9.52
C ASP A 27 11.92 -0.97 8.18
N ILE A 28 11.77 -1.69 7.05
CA ILE A 28 11.55 -1.07 5.74
C ILE A 28 10.19 -0.36 5.71
N LEU A 29 9.12 -1.01 6.19
CA LEU A 29 7.78 -0.42 6.23
C LEU A 29 7.77 0.89 7.04
N ASP A 30 8.28 0.86 8.28
CA ASP A 30 8.32 2.01 9.18
C ASP A 30 9.07 3.19 8.54
N CYS A 31 10.30 2.95 8.06
CA CYS A 31 11.14 4.01 7.48
C CYS A 31 10.53 4.61 6.21
N MET A 32 9.87 3.79 5.39
CA MET A 32 9.34 4.22 4.09
C MET A 32 7.95 4.81 4.19
N TRP A 33 7.18 4.45 5.22
CA TRP A 33 5.90 5.10 5.53
C TRP A 33 6.11 6.57 5.88
N GLU A 34 7.00 6.86 6.84
CA GLU A 34 7.31 8.23 7.28
C GLU A 34 7.77 9.14 6.13
N ARG A 35 8.52 8.58 5.18
CA ARG A 35 9.04 9.33 4.02
C ARG A 35 8.05 9.45 2.87
N GLY A 36 7.16 8.47 2.73
CA GLY A 36 6.33 8.29 1.56
C GLY A 36 4.93 8.87 1.70
N TRP A 37 4.37 8.90 2.90
CA TRP A 37 3.03 9.45 3.12
C TRP A 37 3.04 10.98 3.03
N ASP A 38 2.10 11.55 2.27
CA ASP A 38 1.91 12.99 2.16
C ASP A 38 1.00 13.47 3.28
N ALA A 39 1.56 14.18 4.26
CA ALA A 39 0.80 14.71 5.38
C ALA A 39 -0.19 15.83 5.00
N GLU A 40 -0.02 16.46 3.83
CA GLU A 40 -0.85 17.60 3.38
C GLU A 40 -2.10 17.14 2.63
N HIS A 41 -1.93 16.28 1.62
CA HIS A 41 -3.04 15.80 0.78
C HIS A 41 -3.44 14.34 1.04
N GLY A 42 -2.70 13.64 1.90
CA GLY A 42 -2.81 12.18 2.01
C GLY A 42 -2.25 11.46 0.80
N GLY A 43 -2.23 10.13 0.89
CA GLY A 43 -1.71 9.25 -0.16
C GLY A 43 -0.18 9.25 -0.26
N MET A 44 0.33 8.23 -0.92
CA MET A 44 1.77 8.00 -1.10
C MET A 44 2.31 8.84 -2.25
N PHE A 45 3.42 9.56 -2.00
CA PHE A 45 4.24 10.12 -3.07
C PHE A 45 4.76 9.02 -3.99
N TYR A 46 4.92 9.33 -5.28
CA TYR A 46 5.46 8.37 -6.24
C TYR A 46 6.98 8.25 -6.15
N PHE A 47 7.68 9.38 -6.08
CA PHE A 47 9.12 9.45 -5.88
C PHE A 47 9.50 10.44 -4.77
N ARG A 48 10.60 10.14 -4.09
CA ARG A 48 11.19 10.96 -3.04
C ARG A 48 12.71 10.90 -3.13
N ASP A 49 13.35 12.06 -2.99
CA ASP A 49 14.79 12.12 -2.82
C ASP A 49 15.19 11.70 -1.39
N VAL A 50 16.33 11.04 -1.23
CA VAL A 50 16.82 10.57 0.07
C VAL A 50 17.34 11.70 0.96
N PHE A 51 17.75 12.81 0.36
CA PHE A 51 18.25 14.01 1.04
C PHE A 51 17.27 15.18 0.99
N ASN A 52 16.01 14.94 0.62
CA ASN A 52 14.97 15.95 0.41
C ASN A 52 15.38 17.07 -0.58
N LYS A 53 16.18 16.71 -1.59
CA LYS A 53 16.49 17.59 -2.73
C LYS A 53 15.36 17.54 -3.78
N PRO A 54 15.34 18.49 -4.74
CA PRO A 54 14.41 18.43 -5.87
C PRO A 54 14.51 17.09 -6.60
N VAL A 55 13.36 16.48 -6.85
CA VAL A 55 13.25 15.21 -7.59
C VAL A 55 13.27 15.50 -9.08
N GLN A 56 13.96 14.65 -9.87
CA GLN A 56 14.12 14.85 -11.31
C GLN A 56 12.80 14.64 -12.07
N GLU A 57 12.01 13.65 -11.68
CA GLU A 57 10.74 13.33 -12.31
C GLU A 57 9.68 14.40 -11.99
N TYR A 58 9.12 15.05 -13.01
CA TYR A 58 8.11 16.09 -12.80
C TYR A 58 6.78 15.56 -12.23
N TRP A 59 6.56 14.24 -12.29
CA TRP A 59 5.39 13.55 -11.74
C TRP A 59 5.68 12.88 -10.39
N HIS A 60 6.76 13.26 -9.70
CA HIS A 60 7.20 12.64 -8.44
C HIS A 60 6.16 12.68 -7.32
N ASP A 61 5.29 13.68 -7.32
CA ASP A 61 4.29 13.91 -6.27
C ASP A 61 2.89 13.37 -6.59
N MET A 62 2.70 12.85 -7.80
CA MET A 62 1.45 12.23 -8.23
C MET A 62 1.13 10.99 -7.40
N LYS A 63 -0.15 10.64 -7.34
CA LYS A 63 -0.65 9.48 -6.59
C LYS A 63 -1.02 8.38 -7.57
N PHE A 64 -0.18 7.35 -7.64
CA PHE A 64 -0.38 6.21 -8.54
C PHE A 64 -1.18 5.13 -7.81
N TRP A 65 -1.98 4.34 -8.51
CA TRP A 65 -2.82 3.31 -7.88
C TRP A 65 -2.00 2.22 -7.16
N TRP A 66 -0.92 1.75 -7.80
CA TRP A 66 -0.22 0.56 -7.34
C TRP A 66 0.55 0.77 -6.02
N PRO A 67 1.28 1.87 -5.74
CA PRO A 67 1.93 2.04 -4.45
C PRO A 67 0.95 2.02 -3.28
N HIS A 68 -0.28 2.48 -3.52
CA HIS A 68 -1.36 2.42 -2.54
C HIS A 68 -1.87 1.00 -2.35
N ASN A 69 -2.04 0.22 -3.42
CA ASN A 69 -2.35 -1.21 -3.31
C ASN A 69 -1.29 -1.95 -2.48
N GLU A 70 -0.01 -1.68 -2.72
CA GLU A 70 1.08 -2.31 -1.96
C GLU A 70 1.14 -1.86 -0.50
N ALA A 71 0.84 -0.58 -0.24
CA ALA A 71 0.76 -0.05 1.11
C ALA A 71 -0.39 -0.70 1.90
N VAL A 72 -1.55 -0.92 1.27
CA VAL A 72 -2.70 -1.62 1.88
C VAL A 72 -2.30 -3.05 2.27
N ILE A 73 -1.61 -3.79 1.38
CA ILE A 73 -1.10 -5.14 1.68
C ILE A 73 -0.09 -5.10 2.84
N ALA A 74 0.91 -4.22 2.75
CA ALA A 74 2.02 -4.19 3.70
C ALA A 74 1.56 -3.88 5.12
N THR A 75 0.70 -2.88 5.28
CA THR A 75 0.17 -2.46 6.58
C THR A 75 -0.76 -3.51 7.19
N HIS A 76 -1.62 -4.14 6.38
CA HIS A 76 -2.48 -5.25 6.85
C HIS A 76 -1.63 -6.43 7.31
N LEU A 77 -0.67 -6.87 6.48
CA LEU A 77 0.18 -8.00 6.80
C LEU A 77 1.04 -7.74 8.05
N ALA A 78 1.58 -6.52 8.20
CA ALA A 78 2.32 -6.14 9.39
C ALA A 78 1.46 -6.20 10.65
N TRP A 79 0.23 -5.66 10.61
CA TRP A 79 -0.71 -5.78 11.71
C TRP A 79 -1.07 -7.24 12.01
N HIS A 80 -1.36 -8.03 10.99
CA HIS A 80 -1.69 -9.46 11.11
C HIS A 80 -0.55 -10.27 11.78
N ILE A 81 0.71 -9.96 11.47
CA ILE A 81 1.87 -10.65 12.06
C ILE A 81 2.15 -10.21 13.50
N THR A 82 1.97 -8.92 13.80
CA THR A 82 2.49 -8.31 15.04
C THR A 82 1.42 -7.99 16.08
N GLY A 83 0.18 -7.76 15.66
CA GLY A 83 -0.89 -7.20 16.46
C GLY A 83 -0.68 -5.73 16.85
N GLU A 84 0.34 -5.05 16.33
CA GLU A 84 0.64 -3.67 16.71
C GLU A 84 -0.34 -2.67 16.10
N GLU A 85 -1.01 -1.90 16.97
CA GLU A 85 -2.09 -0.96 16.60
C GLU A 85 -1.65 0.08 15.55
N LYS A 86 -0.38 0.51 15.56
CA LYS A 86 0.14 1.49 14.58
C LYS A 86 -0.06 1.02 13.13
N TYR A 87 0.09 -0.28 12.86
CA TYR A 87 -0.08 -0.81 11.50
C TYR A 87 -1.55 -0.90 11.11
N ALA A 88 -2.45 -1.14 12.07
CA ALA A 88 -3.90 -1.07 11.85
C ALA A 88 -4.32 0.36 11.50
N GLN A 89 -3.78 1.36 12.20
CA GLN A 89 -4.03 2.78 11.92
C GLN A 89 -3.53 3.19 10.54
N TRP A 90 -2.29 2.80 10.19
CA TRP A 90 -1.75 3.04 8.85
C TRP A 90 -2.54 2.31 7.77
N HIS A 91 -2.96 1.07 8.01
CA HIS A 91 -3.81 0.32 7.10
C HIS A 91 -5.11 1.05 6.83
N LYS A 92 -5.83 1.44 7.89
CA LYS A 92 -7.06 2.24 7.78
C LYS A 92 -6.81 3.53 7.01
N GLN A 93 -5.71 4.24 7.30
CA GLN A 93 -5.38 5.51 6.66
C GLN A 93 -5.18 5.36 5.14
N VAL A 94 -4.36 4.41 4.69
CA VAL A 94 -4.12 4.21 3.25
C VAL A 94 -5.32 3.56 2.57
N HIS A 95 -6.02 2.63 3.23
CA HIS A 95 -7.25 2.04 2.73
C HIS A 95 -8.29 3.12 2.45
N ASP A 96 -8.68 3.89 3.47
CA ASP A 96 -9.76 4.87 3.35
C ASP A 96 -9.43 5.93 2.30
N TRP A 97 -8.19 6.42 2.28
CA TRP A 97 -7.75 7.37 1.26
C TRP A 97 -7.83 6.75 -0.14
N SER A 98 -7.33 5.53 -0.33
CA SER A 98 -7.30 4.91 -1.66
C SER A 98 -8.69 4.61 -2.21
N PHE A 99 -9.58 4.09 -1.37
CA PHE A 99 -10.96 3.80 -1.75
C PHE A 99 -11.84 5.05 -1.89
N ALA A 100 -11.43 6.20 -1.37
CA ALA A 100 -12.10 7.47 -1.63
C ALA A 100 -11.70 8.11 -2.97
N HIS A 101 -10.47 7.86 -3.46
CA HIS A 101 -9.90 8.64 -4.58
C HIS A 101 -9.72 7.85 -5.89
N PHE A 102 -9.41 6.56 -5.83
CA PHE A 102 -9.15 5.77 -7.04
C PHE A 102 -10.37 5.14 -7.70
N PRO A 103 -11.38 4.62 -6.98
CA PRO A 103 -12.50 3.92 -7.62
C PRO A 103 -13.27 4.79 -8.61
N ASP A 104 -13.57 4.22 -9.78
CA ASP A 104 -14.61 4.73 -10.65
C ASP A 104 -15.92 4.02 -10.30
N THR A 105 -16.81 4.72 -9.63
CA THR A 105 -18.10 4.18 -9.18
C THR A 105 -19.13 4.00 -10.29
N GLU A 106 -18.89 4.58 -11.48
CA GLU A 106 -19.78 4.47 -12.62
C GLU A 106 -19.43 3.24 -13.49
N HIS A 107 -18.15 3.05 -13.79
CA HIS A 107 -17.71 2.00 -14.72
C HIS A 107 -16.95 0.84 -14.06
N GLY A 108 -16.71 0.93 -12.75
CA GLY A 108 -15.90 -0.04 -12.00
C GLY A 108 -14.40 0.12 -12.23
N GLU A 109 -13.64 -0.65 -11.45
CA GLU A 109 -12.16 -0.59 -11.39
C GLU A 109 -11.65 0.77 -10.85
N TRP A 110 -10.35 1.00 -10.86
CA TRP A 110 -9.66 2.17 -10.29
C TRP A 110 -9.00 2.99 -11.40
N PHE A 111 -9.09 4.31 -11.32
CA PHE A 111 -8.17 5.17 -12.07
C PHE A 111 -6.71 4.83 -11.70
N GLY A 112 -5.81 4.96 -12.67
CA GLY A 112 -4.39 4.70 -12.43
C GLY A 112 -3.66 5.87 -11.77
N TYR A 113 -4.00 7.09 -12.14
CA TYR A 113 -3.11 8.22 -11.94
C TYR A 113 -3.90 9.44 -11.48
N LEU A 114 -3.54 9.95 -10.31
CA LEU A 114 -4.11 11.16 -9.73
C LEU A 114 -3.03 12.22 -9.58
N HIS A 115 -3.43 13.48 -9.61
CA HIS A 115 -2.61 14.59 -9.17
C HIS A 115 -2.33 14.49 -7.67
N ARG A 116 -1.39 15.30 -7.16
CA ARG A 116 -1.01 15.29 -5.74
C ARG A 116 -2.21 15.52 -4.80
N ASP A 117 -3.18 16.32 -5.22
CA ASP A 117 -4.40 16.62 -4.47
C ASP A 117 -5.46 15.49 -4.51
N GLY A 118 -5.18 14.40 -5.22
CA GLY A 118 -6.10 13.26 -5.36
C GLY A 118 -7.11 13.41 -6.50
N SER A 119 -7.08 14.50 -7.28
CA SER A 119 -7.94 14.65 -8.46
C SER A 119 -7.47 13.74 -9.61
N PRO A 120 -8.38 13.16 -10.42
CA PRO A 120 -8.00 12.32 -11.55
C PRO A 120 -7.13 13.06 -12.56
N SER A 121 -5.93 12.53 -12.85
CA SER A 121 -5.05 13.08 -13.89
C SER A 121 -5.38 12.53 -15.26
N VAL A 122 -5.79 11.27 -15.34
CA VAL A 122 -6.29 10.63 -16.56
C VAL A 122 -7.32 9.57 -16.21
N THR A 123 -8.36 9.44 -17.03
CA THR A 123 -9.50 8.56 -16.78
C THR A 123 -9.33 7.14 -17.31
N LEU A 124 -8.14 6.82 -17.84
CA LEU A 124 -7.84 5.48 -18.37
C LEU A 124 -7.82 4.43 -17.25
N LYS A 125 -8.28 3.22 -17.56
CA LYS A 125 -8.29 2.07 -16.63
C LYS A 125 -7.17 1.07 -16.88
N GLY A 126 -6.55 1.14 -18.05
CA GLY A 126 -5.40 0.32 -18.39
C GLY A 126 -4.54 0.96 -19.47
N ASN A 127 -3.26 0.59 -19.47
CA ASN A 127 -2.28 0.94 -20.49
C ASN A 127 -1.12 -0.09 -20.42
N ILE A 128 0.02 0.21 -21.03
CA ILE A 128 1.18 -0.69 -21.01
C ILE A 128 1.77 -0.94 -19.60
N TRP A 129 1.40 -0.13 -18.60
CA TRP A 129 1.86 -0.21 -17.21
C TRP A 129 0.75 -0.58 -16.23
N LYS A 130 -0.52 -0.31 -16.55
CA LYS A 130 -1.69 -0.65 -15.73
C LYS A 130 -2.49 -1.76 -16.39
N GLY A 131 -2.50 -2.92 -15.75
CA GLY A 131 -3.32 -4.07 -16.12
C GLY A 131 -4.01 -4.69 -14.90
N PRO A 132 -4.71 -5.82 -15.08
CA PRO A 132 -5.46 -6.50 -14.03
C PRO A 132 -4.53 -7.28 -13.09
N PHE A 133 -3.67 -6.57 -12.35
CA PHE A 133 -2.67 -7.17 -11.47
C PHE A 133 -2.71 -6.58 -10.05
N HIS A 134 -2.19 -5.36 -9.84
CA HIS A 134 -2.03 -4.80 -8.49
C HIS A 134 -3.35 -4.70 -7.71
N LEU A 135 -4.41 -4.15 -8.32
CA LEU A 135 -5.71 -4.03 -7.66
C LEU A 135 -6.31 -5.40 -7.31
N PRO A 136 -6.53 -6.35 -8.26
CA PRO A 136 -7.11 -7.63 -7.91
C PRO A 136 -6.21 -8.45 -6.97
N ARG A 137 -4.87 -8.36 -7.09
CA ARG A 137 -3.94 -9.01 -6.15
C ARG A 137 -4.09 -8.48 -4.73
N MET A 138 -4.16 -7.16 -4.55
CA MET A 138 -4.34 -6.56 -3.23
C MET A 138 -5.67 -6.99 -2.61
N LEU A 139 -6.77 -6.92 -3.36
CA LEU A 139 -8.09 -7.33 -2.87
C LEU A 139 -8.09 -8.80 -2.46
N TRP A 140 -7.55 -9.68 -3.31
CA TRP A 140 -7.44 -11.10 -3.02
C TRP A 140 -6.58 -11.36 -1.78
N TYR A 141 -5.38 -10.77 -1.71
CA TYR A 141 -4.45 -11.02 -0.63
C TYR A 141 -5.01 -10.54 0.72
N CYS A 142 -5.57 -9.33 0.78
CA CYS A 142 -6.19 -8.82 1.99
C CYS A 142 -7.41 -9.65 2.40
N HIS A 143 -8.23 -10.10 1.46
CA HIS A 143 -9.35 -11.01 1.76
C HIS A 143 -8.85 -12.32 2.40
N ARG A 144 -7.77 -12.92 1.87
CA ARG A 144 -7.19 -14.14 2.44
C ARG A 144 -6.61 -13.94 3.84
N LEU A 145 -6.13 -12.74 4.18
CA LEU A 145 -5.70 -12.43 5.55
C LEU A 145 -6.90 -12.34 6.49
N LEU A 146 -7.99 -11.66 6.09
CA LEU A 146 -9.19 -11.54 6.90
C LEU A 146 -9.81 -12.90 7.24
N GLU A 147 -9.88 -13.81 6.27
CA GLU A 147 -10.36 -15.18 6.51
C GLU A 147 -9.54 -15.89 7.61
N GLN A 148 -8.23 -15.67 7.66
CA GLN A 148 -7.36 -16.26 8.68
C GLN A 148 -7.59 -15.62 10.06
N ASP A 149 -7.82 -14.31 10.11
CA ASP A 149 -8.08 -13.57 11.34
C ASP A 149 -9.41 -13.97 11.99
N ASP A 150 -10.45 -14.17 11.18
CA ASP A 150 -11.77 -14.58 11.67
C ASP A 150 -11.74 -16.02 12.20
N HIS A 151 -11.06 -16.94 11.50
CA HIS A 151 -10.88 -18.31 12.01
C HIS A 151 -10.07 -18.37 13.31
N ALA A 152 -9.07 -17.50 13.48
CA ALA A 152 -8.31 -17.43 14.72
C ALA A 152 -9.21 -17.02 15.90
N LYS A 153 -10.14 -16.08 15.69
CA LYS A 153 -11.10 -15.62 16.70
C LYS A 153 -12.17 -16.65 17.05
N GLU A 154 -12.64 -17.45 16.10
CA GLU A 154 -13.62 -18.52 16.36
C GLU A 154 -13.03 -19.73 17.10
N SER A 155 -11.71 -19.91 17.00
CA SER A 155 -10.98 -21.04 17.63
C SER A 155 -10.42 -20.75 19.04
N ALA A 156 -10.54 -19.52 19.52
CA ALA A 156 -10.05 -19.04 20.83
C ALA A 156 -11.20 -18.92 21.84
#